data_AF-A0A8T7KCM3-F1
#
_entry.id   AF-A0A8T7KCM3-F1
#
_cell.length_a   1.000
_cell.length_b   1.000
_cell.length_c   1.000
_cell.angle_alpha   90.00
_cell.angle_beta   90.00
_cell.angle_gamma   90.00
#
_symmetry.space_group_name_H-M   'P 1'
#
loop_
_entity.id
_entity.type
_entity.pdbx_description
1 polymer ?
#
loop_
_entity_poly.entity_id
_entity_poly.type
_entity_poly.pdbx_seq_one_letter_code
_entity_poly.pdbx_strand_id
1 'polypeptide(L)' 'MRKTLALVAHDSRKDEMVQLVKAHKEELAEVDLVATRSTGQLIQERAGLPVMLLQSGPLGGDQQIGALVANG' A
#
# COMPACT_ATOMS: atom_id res chain seq x y z
N MET A 1 -0.90 -14.10 14.33
CA MET A 1 -1.33 -12.75 13.90
C MET A 1 -0.80 -12.50 12.51
N ARG A 2 -1.63 -11.99 11.60
CA ARG A 2 -1.21 -11.61 10.25
C ARG A 2 -0.53 -10.24 10.33
N LYS A 3 0.59 -10.04 9.64
CA LYS A 3 1.30 -8.75 9.64
C LYS A 3 0.59 -7.76 8.73
N THR A 4 0.68 -6.48 9.04
CA THR A 4 0.20 -5.39 8.17
C THR A 4 1.40 -4.70 7.52
N LEU A 5 1.37 -4.52 6.20
CA LEU A 5 2.41 -3.84 5.43
C LEU A 5 1.85 -2.58 4.76
N ALA A 6 2.47 -1.43 5.05
CA ALA A 6 2.15 -0.16 4.39
C ALA A 6 2.96 0.03 3.10
N LEU A 7 2.28 0.32 1.99
CA LEU A 7 2.88 0.59 0.68
C LEU A 7 2.60 2.05 0.26
N VAL A 8 3.67 2.84 0.12
CA VAL A 8 3.58 4.26 -0.25
C VAL A 8 4.58 4.55 -1.36
N ALA A 9 4.12 5.23 -2.42
CA ALA A 9 4.98 5.66 -3.52
C ALA A 9 4.60 7.07 -3.98
N HIS A 10 5.62 7.89 -4.26
CA HIS A 10 5.44 9.13 -5.02
C HIS A 10 5.00 8.82 -6.46
N ASP A 11 4.35 9.78 -7.12
CA ASP A 11 3.75 9.60 -8.46
C ASP A 11 4.73 8.98 -9.47
N SER A 12 5.98 9.45 -9.50
CA SER A 12 7.03 8.95 -10.40
C SER A 12 7.49 7.52 -10.12
N ARG A 13 7.12 6.93 -8.98
CA ARG A 13 7.53 5.59 -8.53
C ARG A 13 6.38 4.59 -8.44
N LYS A 14 5.14 5.00 -8.74
CA LYS A 14 3.98 4.10 -8.60
C LYS A 14 4.00 2.94 -9.58
N ASP A 15 4.49 3.15 -10.80
CA ASP A 15 4.64 2.06 -11.76
C ASP A 15 5.66 1.03 -11.27
N GLU A 16 6.80 1.48 -10.72
CA GLU A 16 7.79 0.60 -10.09
C GLU A 16 7.23 -0.12 -8.86
N MET A 17 6.43 0.57 -8.02
CA MET A 17 5.74 -0.05 -6.89
C MET A 17 4.80 -1.17 -7.35
N VAL A 18 4.04 -0.96 -8.42
CA VAL A 18 3.18 -2.01 -9.00
C VAL A 18 4.02 -3.19 -9.50
N GLN A 19 5.17 -2.94 -10.14
CA GLN A 19 6.05 -4.04 -10.57
C GLN A 19 6.63 -4.82 -9.38
N LEU A 20 7.05 -4.13 -8.32
CA LEU A 20 7.51 -4.76 -7.08
C LEU A 20 6.41 -5.65 -6.48
N VAL A 21 5.18 -5.14 -6.40
CA VAL A 21 4.05 -5.88 -5.85
C VAL A 21 3.71 -7.10 -6.72
N LYS A 22 3.82 -6.99 -8.04
CA LYS A 22 3.64 -8.14 -8.95
C LYS A 22 4.72 -9.20 -8.76
N ALA A 23 5.97 -8.79 -8.61
CA ALA A 23 7.10 -9.70 -8.42
C ALA A 23 7.00 -10.51 -7.12
N HIS A 24 6.45 -9.91 -6.06
CA HIS A 24 6.26 -10.54 -4.75
C HIS A 24 4.79 -10.86 -4.43
N LYS A 25 3.96 -11.06 -5.47
CA LYS A 25 2.50 -11.15 -5.30
C LYS A 25 2.08 -12.25 -4.33
N GLU A 26 2.75 -13.40 -4.38
CA GLU A 26 2.45 -14.56 -3.53
C GLU A 26 2.74 -14.24 -2.05
N GLU A 27 3.93 -13.72 -1.75
CA GLU A 27 4.32 -13.32 -0.39
C GLU A 27 3.43 -12.20 0.16
N LEU A 28 3.12 -11.20 -0.67
CA LEU A 28 2.29 -10.07 -0.29
C LEU A 28 0.82 -10.44 -0.10
N ALA A 29 0.35 -11.55 -0.68
CA ALA A 29 -0.99 -12.07 -0.44
C ALA A 29 -1.13 -12.69 0.97
N GLU A 30 -0.02 -12.99 1.66
CA GLU A 30 -0.04 -13.57 3.01
C GLU A 30 -0.15 -12.53 4.12
N VAL A 31 -0.02 -11.25 3.80
CA VAL A 31 -0.09 -10.13 4.76
C VAL A 31 -1.26 -9.19 4.44
N ASP A 32 -1.67 -8.39 5.41
CA ASP A 32 -2.67 -7.35 5.19
C ASP A 32 -1.98 -6.11 4.59
N LEU A 33 -2.47 -5.62 3.45
CA LEU A 33 -1.88 -4.47 2.77
C LEU A 33 -2.66 -3.20 3.06
N VAL A 34 -1.93 -2.11 3.36
CA VAL A 34 -2.49 -0.76 3.47
C VAL A 34 -1.68 0.20 2.60
N ALA A 35 -2.32 1.18 1.97
CA ALA A 35 -1.62 2.16 1.13
C ALA A 35 -2.35 3.50 1.09
N THR A 36 -1.61 4.56 0.74
CA THR A 36 -2.23 5.84 0.38
C THR A 36 -3.02 5.70 -0.92
N ARG A 37 -4.12 6.45 -1.02
CA ARG A 37 -5.21 6.24 -2.01
C ARG A 37 -4.73 5.84 -3.41
N SER A 38 -3.94 6.69 -4.06
CA SER A 38 -3.56 6.49 -5.46
C SER A 38 -2.54 5.36 -5.65
N THR A 39 -1.67 5.10 -4.66
CA THR A 39 -0.78 3.92 -4.68
C THR A 39 -1.60 2.63 -4.57
N GLY A 40 -2.51 2.56 -3.59
CA GLY A 40 -3.32 1.38 -3.35
C GLY A 40 -4.29 1.07 -4.49
N GLN A 41 -4.90 2.10 -5.11
CA GLN A 41 -5.76 1.93 -6.28
C GLN A 41 -5.02 1.27 -7.45
N LEU A 42 -3.81 1.73 -7.75
CA LEU A 42 -3.00 1.14 -8.82
C LEU A 42 -2.59 -0.31 -8.52
N ILE A 43 -2.31 -0.63 -7.25
CA ILE A 43 -2.02 -2.00 -6.84
C ILE A 43 -3.27 -2.89 -7.01
N GLN A 44 -4.43 -2.44 -6.54
CA GLN A 44 -5.68 -3.18 -6.72
C GLN A 44 -5.99 -3.42 -8.20
N GLU A 45 -5.92 -2.38 -9.02
CA GLU A 45 -6.24 -2.43 -10.44
C GLU A 45 -5.25 -3.31 -11.23
N ARG A 46 -3.95 -3.12 -10.99
CA ARG A 46 -2.91 -3.68 -11.88
C ARG A 46 -2.25 -4.93 -11.33
N ALA A 47 -2.19 -5.13 -10.02
CA ALA A 47 -1.62 -6.32 -9.38
C ALA A 47 -2.70 -7.27 -8.84
N GLY A 48 -3.93 -6.78 -8.63
CA GLY A 48 -5.08 -7.60 -8.20
C GLY A 48 -4.97 -8.06 -6.74
N LEU A 49 -4.21 -7.36 -5.90
CA LEU A 49 -4.16 -7.62 -4.47
C LEU A 49 -5.13 -6.70 -3.72
N PRO A 50 -5.84 -7.20 -2.70
CA PRO A 50 -6.66 -6.36 -1.84
C PRO A 50 -5.77 -5.44 -1.01
N VAL A 51 -6.10 -4.15 -0.98
CA VAL A 51 -5.37 -3.13 -0.23
C VAL A 51 -6.36 -2.22 0.49
N MET A 52 -6.17 -1.98 1.79
CA MET A 52 -6.91 -0.96 2.52
C MET A 52 -6.42 0.43 2.06
N LEU A 53 -7.35 1.24 1.56
CA LEU A 53 -7.04 2.58 1.05
C LEU A 53 -7.19 3.62 2.15
N LEU A 54 -6.10 4.34 2.41
CA LEU A 54 -6.08 5.54 3.25
C LEU A 54 -6.30 6.79 2.38
N GLN A 55 -6.25 7.97 2.99
CA GLN A 55 -6.21 9.22 2.23
C GLN A 55 -4.94 9.30 1.37
N SER A 56 -4.91 10.20 0.40
CA SER A 56 -3.65 10.53 -0.28
C SER A 56 -2.68 11.16 0.72
N GLY A 57 -1.37 10.99 0.51
CA GLY A 57 -0.33 11.58 1.37
C GLY A 57 -0.58 13.07 1.68
N PRO A 58 -0.78 13.94 0.66
CA PRO A 58 -1.07 15.37 0.85
C PRO A 58 -2.35 15.70 1.63
N LEU A 59 -3.29 14.75 1.74
CA LEU A 59 -4.54 14.90 2.49
C LEU A 59 -4.49 14.20 3.86
N GLY A 60 -3.30 13.88 4.36
CA GLY A 60 -3.09 13.26 5.68
C GLY A 60 -2.93 11.74 5.67
N GLY A 61 -2.89 11.10 4.50
CA GLY A 61 -2.67 9.66 4.39
C GLY A 61 -1.37 9.18 5.07
N ASP A 62 -0.31 9.98 4.97
CA ASP A 62 0.98 9.66 5.58
C ASP A 62 0.91 9.71 7.12
N GLN A 63 0.11 10.62 7.67
CA GLN A 63 -0.14 10.71 9.10
C GLN A 63 -0.99 9.53 9.59
N GLN A 64 -1.95 9.07 8.79
CA GLN A 64 -2.72 7.86 9.10
C GLN A 64 -1.81 6.62 9.16
N ILE A 65 -0.87 6.48 8.22
CA ILE A 65 0.14 5.41 8.27
C ILE A 65 1.01 5.54 9.51
N GLY A 66 1.50 6.74 9.81
CA GLY A 66 2.27 7.00 11.03
C GLY A 66 1.51 6.60 12.31
N ALA A 67 0.21 6.88 12.37
CA ALA A 67 -0.63 6.47 13.48
C ALA A 67 -0.77 4.94 13.57
N LEU A 68 -0.92 4.22 12.45
CA LEU A 68 -0.94 2.75 12.45
C LEU A 68 0.39 2.17 12.95
N VAL A 69 1.51 2.70 12.46
CA VAL A 69 2.85 2.27 12.91
C VAL A 69 3.05 2.49 14.41
N ALA A 70 2.56 3.61 14.94
CA ALA A 70 2.67 3.93 16.36
C ALA A 70 1.80 3.05 17.27
N ASN A 71 0.70 2.48 16.75
CA ASN A 71 -0.29 1.75 17.55
C ASN A 71 -0.25 0.23 17.38
N GLY A 72 0.41 -0.31 16.35
CA GLY A 72 0.56 -1.75 16.12
C GLY A 72 -0.70 -2.44 15.62
#